data_AF-A0A2S4PPG1-F1
#
_entry.id   AF-A0A2S4PPG1-F1
#
_cell.length_a   1.000
_cell.length_b   1.000
_cell.length_c   1.000
_cell.angle_alpha   90.00
_cell.angle_beta   90.00
_cell.angle_gamma   90.00
#
_symmetry.space_group_name_H-M   'P 1'
#
loop_
_entity.id
_entity.type
_entity.pdbx_description
1 polymer ?
#
loop_
_entity_poly.entity_id
_entity_poly.type
_entity_poly.pdbx_seq_one_letter_code
_entity_poly.pdbx_strand_id
1 'polypeptide(L)'
;MATNFVALGRKPPKLGNKKIYLPDFTITLLNTPKSPPTFASFIVPLKFNKLDMRDYLWNMYNLRCLDVRSYIIQQKIQFDRPGAIRPRREAYRPKAVKRMTIEMERSFVWPEVGDLEKWDNKTYLATEKEQEEFQEQLKPQARRNPTKERESIAQQARNLIKQSQLEKEKLLLKPEDDIEEIEVEADVNLKRDINDK
;
A
#
# COMPACT_ATOMS: atom_id res chain seq x y z
N MET A 1 -17.49 -35.27 10.54
CA MET A 1 -17.07 -35.53 9.14
C MET A 1 -18.23 -36.19 8.40
N ALA A 2 -19.22 -35.40 7.96
CA ALA A 2 -20.35 -35.96 7.21
C ALA A 2 -19.97 -36.08 5.73
N THR A 3 -19.60 -37.29 5.31
CA THR A 3 -19.39 -37.63 3.90
C THR A 3 -20.73 -37.66 3.17
N ASN A 4 -21.11 -36.53 2.58
CA ASN A 4 -22.33 -36.38 1.79
C ASN A 4 -22.19 -37.03 0.40
N PHE A 5 -22.40 -38.35 0.30
CA PHE A 5 -22.63 -39.08 -0.95
C PHE A 5 -24.04 -38.79 -1.54
N VAL A 6 -24.46 -37.53 -1.61
CA VAL A 6 -25.74 -37.11 -2.23
C VAL A 6 -25.59 -36.94 -3.76
N ALA A 7 -24.40 -37.17 -4.31
CA ALA A 7 -24.06 -36.82 -5.69
C ALA A 7 -24.74 -37.71 -6.76
N LEU A 8 -25.07 -38.97 -6.45
CA LEU A 8 -25.55 -39.92 -7.46
C LEU A 8 -27.06 -39.82 -7.80
N GLY A 9 -27.84 -39.08 -7.01
CA GLY A 9 -29.31 -38.97 -7.20
C GLY A 9 -29.81 -37.64 -7.77
N ARG A 10 -28.92 -36.70 -8.08
CA ARG A 10 -29.33 -35.32 -8.45
C ARG A 10 -29.49 -35.19 -9.96
N LYS A 11 -30.66 -34.73 -10.40
CA LYS A 11 -30.93 -34.48 -11.82
C LYS A 11 -29.97 -33.39 -12.34
N PRO A 12 -29.19 -33.67 -13.40
CA PRO A 12 -28.29 -32.68 -13.98
C PRO A 12 -29.10 -31.51 -14.57
N PRO A 13 -28.51 -30.30 -14.65
CA PRO A 13 -29.08 -29.24 -15.46
C PRO A 13 -29.17 -29.71 -16.92
N LYS A 14 -29.97 -29.01 -17.74
CA LYS A 14 -30.02 -29.30 -19.17
C LYS A 14 -28.65 -29.04 -19.79
N LEU A 15 -27.95 -30.12 -20.14
CA LEU A 15 -26.60 -30.07 -20.71
C LEU A 15 -26.64 -29.77 -22.21
N GLY A 16 -25.54 -29.23 -22.72
CA GLY A 16 -25.34 -29.03 -24.15
C GLY A 16 -25.00 -30.34 -24.88
N ASN A 17 -25.17 -30.35 -26.20
CA ASN A 17 -24.83 -31.52 -27.02
C ASN A 17 -23.34 -31.55 -27.42
N LYS A 18 -22.68 -30.38 -27.43
CA LYS A 18 -21.28 -30.27 -27.84
C LYS A 18 -20.37 -30.73 -26.71
N LYS A 19 -19.70 -31.86 -26.91
CA LYS A 19 -18.76 -32.44 -25.95
C LYS A 19 -17.39 -31.76 -26.08
N ILE A 20 -16.92 -31.17 -24.98
CA ILE A 20 -15.58 -30.61 -24.87
C ILE A 20 -14.82 -31.51 -23.88
N TYR A 21 -13.92 -32.34 -24.40
CA TYR A 21 -13.17 -33.30 -23.59
C TYR A 21 -11.99 -32.65 -22.86
N LEU A 22 -11.36 -31.64 -23.50
CA LEU A 22 -10.17 -30.97 -23.00
C LEU A 22 -10.42 -29.45 -22.98
N PRO A 23 -11.08 -28.92 -21.94
CA PRO A 23 -11.32 -27.50 -21.81
C PRO A 23 -10.01 -26.73 -21.57
N ASP A 24 -9.69 -25.79 -22.46
CA ASP A 24 -8.56 -24.86 -22.30
C ASP A 24 -9.04 -23.51 -21.77
N PHE A 25 -9.21 -23.43 -20.45
CA PHE A 25 -9.45 -22.17 -19.76
C PHE A 25 -9.18 -22.28 -18.26
N THR A 26 -8.94 -21.12 -17.65
CA THR A 26 -8.83 -20.96 -16.20
C THR A 26 -9.99 -20.14 -15.67
N ILE A 27 -10.62 -20.61 -14.59
CA ILE A 27 -11.55 -19.80 -13.79
C ILE A 27 -10.90 -19.50 -12.44
N THR A 28 -11.12 -18.29 -11.93
CA THR A 28 -10.56 -17.86 -10.64
C THR A 28 -11.70 -17.55 -9.70
N LEU A 29 -11.77 -18.26 -8.57
CA LEU A 29 -12.71 -17.96 -7.50
C LEU A 29 -12.26 -16.70 -6.76
N LEU A 30 -13.16 -15.74 -6.58
CA LEU A 30 -12.90 -14.48 -5.88
C LEU A 30 -13.38 -14.55 -4.43
N ASN A 31 -12.62 -13.94 -3.53
CA ASN A 31 -13.07 -13.68 -2.18
C ASN A 31 -13.97 -12.43 -2.15
N THR A 32 -15.27 -12.64 -1.94
CA THR A 32 -16.28 -11.58 -1.86
C THR A 32 -16.95 -11.58 -0.48
N PRO A 33 -16.33 -10.97 0.54
CA PRO A 33 -16.83 -11.04 1.92
C PRO A 33 -18.19 -10.35 2.12
N LYS A 34 -18.57 -9.42 1.23
CA LYS A 34 -19.86 -8.70 1.28
C LYS A 34 -21.01 -9.46 0.60
N SER A 35 -20.74 -10.53 -0.14
CA SER A 35 -21.80 -11.32 -0.76
C SER A 35 -22.36 -12.33 0.23
N PRO A 36 -23.66 -12.68 0.15
CA PRO A 36 -24.20 -13.75 0.97
C PRO A 36 -23.46 -15.08 0.72
N PRO A 37 -23.37 -15.98 1.71
CA PRO A 37 -22.65 -17.26 1.59
C PRO A 37 -23.18 -18.18 0.48
N THR A 38 -24.39 -17.95 -0.01
CA THR A 38 -24.98 -18.67 -1.14
C THR A 38 -24.45 -18.20 -2.50
N PHE A 39 -23.75 -17.07 -2.54
CA PHE A 39 -23.19 -16.52 -3.77
C PHE A 39 -21.67 -16.70 -3.82
N ALA A 40 -21.18 -17.06 -5.01
CA ALA A 40 -19.76 -17.09 -5.32
C ALA A 40 -19.47 -16.29 -6.60
N SER A 41 -18.35 -15.56 -6.62
CA SER A 41 -17.93 -14.78 -7.78
C SER A 41 -16.66 -15.35 -8.40
N PHE A 42 -16.60 -15.34 -9.73
CA PHE A 42 -15.49 -15.86 -10.51
C PHE A 42 -15.01 -14.84 -11.54
N ILE A 43 -13.70 -14.80 -11.79
CA ILE A 43 -13.13 -14.26 -13.03
C ILE A 43 -13.06 -15.39 -14.05
N VAL A 44 -13.52 -15.10 -15.25
CA VAL A 44 -13.78 -16.09 -16.29
C VAL A 44 -13.31 -15.54 -17.64
N PRO A 45 -12.90 -16.38 -18.63
CA PRO A 45 -12.57 -15.89 -19.95
C PRO A 45 -13.72 -15.12 -20.62
N LEU A 46 -13.38 -14.13 -21.45
CA LEU A 46 -14.38 -13.25 -22.09
C LEU A 46 -15.40 -14.01 -22.94
N LYS A 47 -14.96 -15.08 -23.62
CA LYS A 47 -15.78 -15.94 -24.49
C LYS A 47 -16.71 -16.89 -23.75
N PHE A 48 -16.53 -17.07 -22.44
CA PHE A 48 -17.21 -18.09 -21.67
C PHE A 48 -18.68 -17.74 -21.40
N ASN A 49 -19.62 -18.66 -21.62
CA ASN A 49 -21.05 -18.39 -21.45
C ASN A 49 -21.58 -18.77 -20.05
N LYS A 50 -22.75 -18.26 -19.68
CA LYS A 50 -23.46 -18.64 -18.44
C LYS A 50 -23.80 -20.13 -18.40
N LEU A 51 -24.17 -20.69 -19.55
CA LEU A 51 -24.48 -22.11 -19.69
C LEU A 51 -23.22 -22.97 -19.50
N ASP A 52 -22.10 -22.53 -20.09
CA ASP A 52 -20.79 -23.18 -19.93
C ASP A 52 -20.35 -23.18 -18.47
N MET A 53 -20.59 -22.10 -17.72
CA MET A 53 -20.29 -22.03 -16.28
C MET A 53 -21.08 -23.06 -15.47
N ARG A 54 -22.39 -23.16 -15.73
CA ARG A 54 -23.27 -24.10 -15.06
C ARG A 54 -22.87 -25.55 -15.37
N ASP A 55 -22.57 -25.84 -16.63
CA ASP A 55 -22.13 -27.16 -17.08
C ASP A 55 -20.77 -27.53 -16.49
N TYR A 56 -19.80 -26.60 -16.54
CA TYR A 56 -18.45 -26.82 -16.04
C TYR A 56 -18.41 -27.09 -14.53
N LEU A 57 -19.11 -26.28 -13.72
CA LEU A 57 -19.16 -26.50 -12.28
C LEU A 57 -19.87 -27.79 -11.90
N TRP A 58 -20.89 -28.18 -12.67
CA TRP A 58 -21.59 -29.43 -12.47
C TRP A 58 -20.68 -30.63 -12.76
N ASN A 59 -20.04 -30.69 -13.94
CA ASN A 59 -19.25 -31.84 -14.36
C ASN A 59 -17.89 -31.94 -13.64
N MET A 60 -17.21 -30.81 -13.39
CA MET A 60 -15.85 -30.82 -12.82
C MET A 60 -15.83 -30.73 -11.31
N TYR A 61 -16.77 -29.99 -10.70
CA TYR A 61 -16.78 -29.71 -9.26
C TYR A 61 -18.01 -30.26 -8.54
N ASN A 62 -18.91 -30.98 -9.23
CA ASN A 62 -20.16 -31.50 -8.68
C ASN A 62 -21.01 -30.42 -7.96
N LEU A 63 -20.94 -29.17 -8.44
CA LEU A 63 -21.62 -28.03 -7.83
C LEU A 63 -22.86 -27.66 -8.63
N ARG A 64 -24.02 -27.61 -7.96
CA ARG A 64 -25.28 -27.19 -8.56
C ARG A 64 -25.51 -25.69 -8.41
N CYS A 65 -25.53 -25.00 -9.54
CA CYS A 65 -25.87 -23.59 -9.64
C CYS A 65 -27.36 -23.41 -9.92
N LEU A 66 -28.05 -22.60 -9.11
CA LEU A 66 -29.42 -22.17 -9.33
C LEU A 66 -29.45 -21.13 -10.47
N ASP A 67 -28.73 -20.03 -10.31
CA ASP A 67 -28.64 -18.95 -11.28
C ASP A 67 -27.17 -18.54 -11.53
N VAL A 68 -26.91 -17.99 -12.72
CA VAL A 68 -25.61 -17.45 -13.12
C VAL A 68 -25.79 -16.06 -13.72
N ARG A 69 -25.23 -15.06 -13.06
CA ARG A 69 -25.19 -13.68 -13.52
C ARG A 69 -23.81 -13.38 -14.06
N SER A 70 -23.74 -12.67 -15.19
CA SER A 70 -22.48 -12.33 -15.85
C SER A 70 -22.43 -10.86 -16.18
N TYR A 71 -21.30 -10.22 -15.94
CA TYR A 71 -21.05 -8.85 -16.35
C TYR A 71 -19.61 -8.70 -16.83
N ILE A 72 -19.39 -7.72 -17.71
CA ILE A 72 -18.09 -7.44 -18.32
C ILE A 72 -17.64 -6.09 -17.79
N ILE A 73 -16.48 -6.05 -17.13
CA ILE A 73 -15.86 -4.83 -16.65
C ILE A 73 -14.88 -4.33 -17.71
N GLN A 74 -15.16 -3.14 -18.23
CA GLN A 74 -14.23 -2.47 -19.14
C GLN A 74 -13.06 -1.88 -18.35
N GLN A 75 -11.82 -2.18 -18.76
CA GLN A 75 -10.63 -1.63 -18.12
C GLN A 75 -10.37 -0.18 -18.59
N LYS A 76 -9.70 0.61 -17.73
CA LYS A 76 -9.30 1.99 -18.02
C LYS A 76 -8.30 2.01 -19.18
N ILE A 77 -8.28 3.10 -19.96
CA ILE A 77 -7.27 3.32 -21.00
C ILE A 77 -5.90 3.43 -20.32
N GLN A 78 -4.90 2.76 -20.88
CA GLN A 78 -3.52 2.78 -20.44
C GLN A 78 -2.65 3.28 -21.60
N PHE A 79 -1.52 3.90 -21.26
CA PHE A 79 -0.58 4.42 -22.27
C PHE A 79 0.63 3.52 -22.49
N ASP A 80 0.82 2.50 -21.64
CA ASP A 80 1.94 1.56 -21.72
C ASP A 80 1.43 0.14 -21.93
N ARG A 81 1.75 -0.46 -23.08
CA ARG A 81 1.42 -1.86 -23.34
C ARG A 81 2.35 -2.76 -22.51
N PRO A 82 1.82 -3.69 -21.70
CA PRO A 82 2.64 -4.64 -20.96
C PRO A 82 3.46 -5.47 -21.96
N GLY A 83 4.78 -5.54 -21.74
CA GLY A 83 5.71 -6.26 -22.60
C GLY A 83 6.29 -5.47 -23.78
N ALA A 84 5.96 -4.19 -23.95
CA ALA A 84 6.64 -3.34 -24.91
C ALA A 84 8.05 -2.98 -24.42
N ILE A 85 9.09 -3.30 -25.23
CA ILE A 85 10.51 -3.00 -24.93
C ILE A 85 10.74 -1.49 -24.71
N ARG A 86 9.91 -0.65 -25.32
CA ARG A 86 9.92 0.81 -25.10
C ARG A 86 8.48 1.27 -24.82
N PRO A 87 8.27 2.19 -23.87
CA PRO A 87 6.97 2.80 -23.64
C PRO A 87 6.57 3.60 -24.88
N ARG A 88 5.77 2.99 -25.75
CA ARG A 88 5.06 3.72 -26.80
C ARG A 88 3.86 4.35 -26.13
N ARG A 89 3.85 5.67 -25.97
CA ARG A 89 2.75 6.47 -25.37
C ARG A 89 1.45 6.44 -26.19
N GLU A 90 1.15 5.32 -26.84
CA GLU A 90 -0.07 5.09 -27.58
C GLU A 90 -1.15 4.66 -26.58
N ALA A 91 -2.21 5.45 -26.49
CA ALA A 91 -3.39 5.07 -25.73
C ALA A 91 -3.93 3.74 -26.27
N TYR A 92 -4.01 2.73 -25.40
CA TYR A 92 -4.69 1.48 -25.71
C TYR A 92 -5.58 1.08 -24.55
N ARG A 93 -6.61 0.28 -24.87
CA ARG A 93 -7.49 -0.28 -23.85
C ARG A 93 -7.15 -1.75 -23.65
N PRO A 94 -6.77 -2.16 -22.43
CA PRO A 94 -6.63 -3.56 -22.07
C PRO A 94 -7.93 -4.37 -22.31
N LYS A 95 -7.80 -5.71 -22.40
CA LYS A 95 -8.94 -6.60 -22.59
C LYS A 95 -9.90 -6.50 -21.40
N ALA A 96 -11.20 -6.47 -21.67
CA ALA A 96 -12.21 -6.42 -20.62
C ALA A 96 -12.19 -7.70 -19.76
N VAL A 97 -12.46 -7.55 -18.47
CA VAL A 97 -12.49 -8.66 -17.51
C VAL A 97 -13.93 -9.10 -17.33
N LYS A 98 -14.22 -10.37 -17.61
CA LYS A 98 -15.56 -10.94 -17.39
C LYS A 98 -15.64 -11.53 -15.99
N ARG A 99 -16.66 -11.13 -15.23
CA ARG A 99 -16.98 -11.70 -13.93
C ARG A 99 -18.33 -12.40 -13.99
N MET A 100 -18.41 -13.55 -13.33
CA MET A 100 -19.67 -14.28 -13.15
C MET A 100 -19.94 -14.47 -11.67
N THR A 101 -21.18 -14.19 -11.25
CA THR A 101 -21.66 -14.46 -9.90
C THR A 101 -22.70 -15.57 -9.98
N ILE A 102 -22.57 -16.56 -9.12
CA ILE A 102 -23.32 -17.79 -9.16
C ILE A 102 -24.09 -17.91 -7.86
N GLU A 103 -25.37 -18.26 -7.98
CA GLU A 103 -26.22 -18.60 -6.86
C GLU A 103 -26.18 -20.12 -6.67
N MET A 104 -25.72 -20.57 -5.51
CA MET A 104 -25.45 -21.97 -5.21
C MET A 104 -26.50 -22.52 -4.25
N GLU A 105 -26.83 -23.81 -4.40
CA GLU A 105 -27.73 -24.51 -3.46
C GLU A 105 -27.09 -24.66 -2.07
N ARG A 106 -25.77 -24.86 -2.02
CA ARG A 106 -25.01 -24.99 -0.78
C ARG A 106 -24.28 -23.68 -0.50
N SER A 107 -24.34 -23.24 0.74
CA SER A 107 -23.54 -22.11 1.20
C SER A 107 -22.06 -22.47 1.26
N PHE A 108 -21.23 -21.47 0.98
CA PHE A 108 -19.79 -21.53 1.09
C PHE A 108 -19.32 -20.25 1.78
N VAL A 109 -18.43 -20.40 2.75
CA VAL A 109 -17.77 -19.29 3.42
C VAL A 109 -16.27 -19.49 3.23
N TRP A 110 -15.60 -18.42 2.81
CA TRP A 110 -14.15 -18.44 2.68
C TRP A 110 -13.51 -18.66 4.06
N PRO A 111 -12.44 -19.47 4.15
CA PRO A 111 -11.66 -19.56 5.37
C PRO A 111 -11.09 -18.20 5.75
N GLU A 112 -10.89 -18.00 7.05
CA GLU A 112 -10.17 -16.85 7.54
C GLU A 112 -8.74 -16.84 6.98
N VAL A 113 -8.22 -15.63 6.78
CA VAL A 113 -6.88 -15.43 6.27
C VAL A 113 -5.89 -15.84 7.38
N GLY A 114 -5.15 -16.94 7.17
CA GLY A 114 -4.18 -17.46 8.13
C GLY A 114 -2.87 -16.66 8.19
N ASP A 115 -1.83 -17.24 8.78
CA ASP A 115 -0.53 -16.56 8.95
C ASP A 115 0.15 -16.25 7.61
N LEU A 116 0.25 -14.95 7.29
CA LEU A 116 0.86 -14.48 6.03
C LEU A 116 2.39 -14.47 6.02
N GLU A 117 3.05 -14.81 7.13
CA GLU A 117 4.51 -14.74 7.21
C GLU A 117 5.21 -15.68 6.22
N LYS A 118 4.60 -16.83 5.91
CA LYS A 118 5.10 -17.77 4.89
C LYS A 118 5.07 -17.21 3.46
N TRP A 119 4.34 -16.12 3.24
CA TRP A 119 4.23 -15.45 1.95
C TRP A 119 4.96 -14.10 1.94
N ASP A 120 5.92 -13.89 2.85
CA ASP A 120 6.79 -12.70 2.86
C ASP A 120 6.00 -11.36 2.85
N ASN A 121 4.87 -11.34 3.55
CA ASN A 121 3.97 -10.18 3.52
C ASN A 121 4.63 -8.89 4.04
N LYS A 122 5.57 -9.01 5.00
CA LYS A 122 6.29 -7.84 5.54
C LYS A 122 7.13 -7.14 4.47
N THR A 123 7.86 -7.90 3.65
CA THR A 123 8.66 -7.34 2.56
C THR A 123 7.77 -6.83 1.44
N TYR A 124 6.68 -7.55 1.11
CA TYR A 124 5.70 -7.10 0.13
C TYR A 124 5.12 -5.72 0.49
N LEU A 125 4.66 -5.56 1.74
CA LEU A 125 4.12 -4.29 2.23
C LEU A 125 5.16 -3.17 2.30
N ALA A 126 6.43 -3.50 2.60
CA ALA A 126 7.51 -2.52 2.58
C ALA A 126 7.76 -2.01 1.15
N THR A 127 7.84 -2.93 0.17
CA THR A 127 8.02 -2.58 -1.24
C THR A 127 6.83 -1.81 -1.79
N GLU A 128 5.60 -2.16 -1.41
CA GLU A 128 4.39 -1.42 -1.82
C GLU A 128 4.44 0.02 -1.32
N LYS A 129 4.79 0.24 -0.04
CA LYS A 129 4.96 1.58 0.53
C LYS A 129 6.05 2.39 -0.16
N GLU A 130 7.21 1.78 -0.44
CA GLU A 130 8.29 2.45 -1.17
C GLU A 130 7.85 2.87 -2.58
N GLN A 131 7.09 2.02 -3.28
CA GLN A 131 6.52 2.34 -4.58
C GLN A 131 5.51 3.48 -4.50
N GLU A 132 4.61 3.46 -3.50
CA GLU A 132 3.64 4.53 -3.28
C GLU A 132 4.32 5.87 -3.01
N GLU A 133 5.31 5.90 -2.11
CA GLU A 133 6.08 7.11 -1.82
C GLU A 133 6.83 7.65 -3.04
N PHE A 134 7.42 6.76 -3.82
CA PHE A 134 8.08 7.13 -5.07
C PHE A 134 7.07 7.73 -6.07
N GLN A 135 5.90 7.10 -6.24
CA GLN A 135 4.83 7.62 -7.09
C GLN A 135 4.33 8.97 -6.59
N GLU A 136 4.24 9.18 -5.27
CA GLU A 136 3.86 10.45 -4.68
C GLU A 136 4.87 11.56 -4.96
N GLN A 137 6.16 11.26 -4.88
CA GLN A 137 7.23 12.22 -5.20
C GLN A 137 7.23 12.63 -6.68
N LEU A 138 6.80 11.74 -7.58
CA LEU A 138 6.67 12.03 -9.01
C LEU A 138 5.42 12.85 -9.36
N LYS A 139 4.43 12.97 -8.46
CA LYS A 139 3.23 13.77 -8.71
C LYS A 139 3.60 15.26 -8.83
N PRO A 140 2.93 16.04 -9.69
CA PRO A 140 3.21 17.48 -9.84
C PRO A 140 3.09 18.29 -8.54
N GLN A 141 2.24 17.83 -7.61
CA GLN A 141 2.00 18.49 -6.32
C GLN A 141 3.07 18.17 -5.25
N ALA A 142 3.98 17.23 -5.51
CA ALA A 142 4.97 16.77 -4.54
C ALA A 142 5.85 17.91 -3.99
N ARG A 143 6.13 18.94 -4.82
CA ARG A 143 6.92 20.12 -4.43
C ARG A 143 6.34 20.90 -3.25
N ARG A 144 5.03 20.77 -3.00
CA ARG A 144 4.36 21.45 -1.88
C ARG A 144 4.45 20.66 -0.57
N ASN A 145 4.66 19.35 -0.66
CA ASN A 145 4.73 18.50 0.53
C ASN A 145 6.11 18.62 1.18
N PRO A 146 6.20 18.59 2.53
CA PRO A 146 7.48 18.59 3.21
C PRO A 146 8.28 17.33 2.88
N THR A 147 9.58 17.48 2.64
CA THR A 147 10.49 16.35 2.49
C THR A 147 10.68 15.61 3.81
N LYS A 148 10.95 14.30 3.75
CA LYS A 148 11.22 13.45 4.92
C LYS A 148 12.38 13.99 5.77
N GLU A 149 13.40 14.55 5.11
CA GLU A 149 14.57 15.16 5.76
C GLU A 149 14.23 16.37 6.64
N ARG A 150 13.06 16.99 6.45
CA ARG A 150 12.64 18.15 7.24
C ARG A 150 12.47 17.80 8.72
N GLU A 151 12.03 16.58 9.02
CA GLU A 151 11.90 16.09 10.39
C GLU A 151 13.26 15.88 11.06
N SER A 152 14.21 15.25 10.35
CA SER A 152 15.57 15.05 10.87
C SER A 152 16.30 16.37 11.09
N ILE A 153 16.14 17.33 10.18
CA ILE A 153 16.71 18.68 10.35
C ILE A 153 16.08 19.38 11.55
N ALA A 154 14.75 19.28 11.72
CA ALA A 154 14.07 19.85 12.88
C ALA A 154 14.51 19.22 14.20
N GLN A 155 14.75 17.91 14.24
CA GLN A 155 15.28 17.21 15.41
C GLN A 155 16.71 17.64 15.72
N GLN A 156 17.58 17.71 14.70
CA GLN A 156 18.96 18.19 14.85
C GLN A 156 18.99 19.64 15.37
N ALA A 157 18.16 20.52 14.82
CA ALA A 157 18.04 21.90 15.28
C ALA A 157 17.59 22.00 16.74
N ARG A 158 16.59 21.20 17.15
CA ARG A 158 16.14 21.12 18.55
C ARG A 158 17.25 20.65 19.49
N ASN A 159 18.05 19.68 19.06
CA ASN A 159 19.16 19.16 19.86
C ASN A 159 20.27 20.20 20.03
N LEU A 160 20.61 20.93 18.96
CA LEU A 160 21.59 22.02 19.02
C LEU A 160 21.15 23.17 19.95
N ILE A 161 19.86 23.54 19.90
CA ILE A 161 19.30 24.57 20.81
C ILE A 161 19.37 24.11 22.27
N LYS A 162 19.05 22.84 22.54
CA LYS A 162 19.17 22.29 23.90
C LYS A 162 20.62 22.27 24.38
N GLN A 163 21.56 21.88 23.51
CA GLN A 163 22.98 21.87 23.85
C GLN A 163 23.50 23.27 24.17
N SER A 164 23.16 24.28 23.36
CA SER A 164 23.60 25.66 23.60
C SER A 164 22.99 26.26 24.88
N GLN A 165 21.75 25.91 25.22
CA GLN A 165 21.13 26.28 26.50
C GLN A 165 21.87 25.67 27.69
N LEU A 166 22.19 24.37 27.64
CA LEU A 166 22.96 23.68 28.68
C LEU A 166 24.37 24.27 28.84
N GLU A 167 25.04 24.61 27.74
CA GLU A 167 26.34 25.28 27.77
C GLU A 167 26.26 26.65 28.44
N LYS A 168 25.22 27.43 28.12
CA LYS A 168 24.97 28.74 28.74
C LYS A 168 24.69 28.61 30.23
N GLU A 169 23.86 27.64 30.64
CA GLU A 169 23.58 27.37 32.05
C GLU A 169 24.85 26.95 32.80
N LYS A 170 25.69 26.09 32.21
CA LYS A 170 26.99 25.71 32.79
C LYS A 170 27.92 26.91 32.95
N LEU A 171 27.95 27.83 31.98
CA LEU A 171 28.74 29.06 32.09
C LEU A 171 28.24 29.96 33.22
N LEU A 172 26.92 30.06 33.41
CA LEU A 172 26.31 30.83 34.50
C LEU A 172 26.50 30.18 35.88
N LEU A 173 26.70 28.86 35.94
CA LEU A 173 26.96 28.09 37.16
C LEU A 173 28.44 27.97 37.52
N LYS A 174 29.36 28.50 36.69
CA LYS A 174 30.77 28.61 37.10
C LYS A 174 30.86 29.67 38.22
N PRO A 175 31.36 29.32 39.42
CA PRO A 175 31.64 30.31 40.45
C PRO A 175 32.60 31.36 39.91
N GLU A 176 32.36 32.62 40.23
CA GLU A 176 33.25 33.76 39.97
C GLU A 176 34.54 33.59 40.78
N ASP A 177 35.45 32.75 40.31
CA ASP A 177 36.81 32.70 40.86
C ASP A 177 37.74 33.57 39.99
N ASP A 178 38.39 34.51 40.69
CA ASP A 178 39.59 35.27 40.37
C ASP A 178 39.42 36.62 39.62
N ILE A 179 38.91 37.64 40.32
CA ILE A 179 39.24 39.05 40.05
C ILE A 179 40.26 39.49 41.12
N GLU A 180 41.55 39.47 40.78
CA GLU A 180 42.60 40.12 41.59
C GLU A 180 42.53 41.64 41.37
N GLU A 181 42.18 42.39 42.42
CA GLU A 181 42.24 43.86 42.45
C GLU A 181 43.71 44.32 42.44
N ILE A 182 44.14 45.00 41.38
CA ILE A 182 45.45 45.65 41.30
C ILE A 182 45.26 47.14 41.61
N GLU A 183 45.63 47.55 42.83
CA GLU A 183 45.71 48.95 43.23
C GLU A 183 46.95 49.61 42.59
N VAL A 184 46.75 50.73 41.89
CA VAL A 184 47.84 51.54 41.32
C VAL A 184 47.85 52.91 42.01
N GLU A 185 48.78 53.11 42.95
CA GLU A 185 49.08 54.41 43.53
C GLU A 185 49.83 55.28 42.50
N ALA A 186 49.30 56.48 42.20
CA ALA A 186 49.92 57.44 41.31
C ALA A 186 50.27 58.72 42.06
N ASP A 187 51.55 58.89 42.39
CA ASP A 187 52.11 60.16 42.86
C ASP A 187 52.34 61.12 41.69
N VAL A 188 51.67 62.29 41.70
CA VAL A 188 51.96 63.39 40.76
C VAL A 188 52.35 64.65 41.54
N ASN A 189 53.62 65.04 41.42
CA ASN A 189 54.23 66.22 42.01
C ASN A 189 53.74 67.53 41.37
N LEU A 190 53.19 68.44 42.17
CA LEU A 190 52.84 69.81 41.79
C LEU A 190 54.08 70.73 41.89
N LYS A 191 54.53 71.29 40.77
CA LYS A 191 55.30 72.55 40.76
C LYS A 191 54.49 73.65 40.07
N ARG A 192 54.23 74.70 40.85
CA ARG A 192 53.65 75.99 40.42
C ARG A 192 54.78 76.86 39.92
N ASP A 193 54.70 77.31 38.67
CA ASP A 193 55.48 78.47 38.22
C ASP A 193 54.53 79.67 38.00
N ILE A 194 55.00 80.78 38.55
CA ILE A 194 54.38 82.08 38.76
C ILE A 194 54.81 83.01 37.61
N ASN A 195 53.86 83.81 37.10
CA ASN A 195 53.97 85.09 36.38
C ASN A 195 55.08 85.33 35.32
N ASP A 196 54.70 85.87 34.15
CA ASP A 196 54.71 87.33 33.89
C ASP A 196 54.36 87.68 32.43
N LYS A 197 53.49 88.69 32.29
CA LYS A 197 53.23 89.61 31.15
C LYS A 197 52.55 89.11 29.87
#